data_AF-A0A970N020-F1
#
_entry.id   AF-A0A970N020-F1
#
_cell.length_a   1.000
_cell.length_b   1.000
_cell.length_c   1.000
_cell.angle_alpha   90.00
_cell.angle_beta   90.00
_cell.angle_gamma   90.00
#
_symmetry.space_group_name_H-M   'P 1'
#
loop_
_entity.id
_entity.type
_entity.pdbx_description
1 polymer ?
#
loop_
_entity_poly.entity_id
_entity_poly.type
_entity_poly.pdbx_seq_one_letter_code
_entity_poly.pdbx_strand_id
1 'polypeptide(L)'
;MRIPIVALLICLGLAAASCCLADQFKDVPDDHWAAEYVSAVKASGVMNGYPDGTFKGEQPVTRYELAAALVNMIDCIERGLKPEIKTEETSVQAPSPPAISDNNKPADKSDPATILKQGGFIAADSPLMKDFDKNVSSTELAEALSSVTKRLIEINIPAPKEHQP
;
A
#
# COMPACT_ATOMS: atom_id res chain seq x y z
N MET A 1 -46.63 36.78 -22.28
CA MET A 1 -45.87 36.84 -21.02
C MET A 1 -44.59 36.02 -21.21
N ARG A 2 -43.49 36.69 -21.56
CA ARG A 2 -42.21 36.07 -21.93
C ARG A 2 -41.44 35.78 -20.64
N ILE A 3 -41.46 34.53 -20.18
CA ILE A 3 -40.62 34.10 -19.06
C ILE A 3 -39.16 34.19 -19.56
N PRO A 4 -38.30 35.05 -18.98
CA PRO A 4 -36.97 35.27 -19.51
C PRO A 4 -36.12 34.01 -19.32
N ILE A 5 -35.59 33.50 -20.43
CA ILE A 5 -34.62 32.40 -20.56
C ILE A 5 -33.38 32.59 -19.65
N VAL A 6 -33.17 33.80 -19.16
CA VAL A 6 -32.13 34.18 -18.18
C VAL A 6 -32.25 33.41 -16.86
N ALA A 7 -33.45 32.95 -16.45
CA ALA A 7 -33.62 32.18 -15.22
C ALA A 7 -33.20 30.70 -15.34
N LEU A 8 -33.06 30.16 -16.56
CA LEU A 8 -32.58 28.78 -16.78
C LEU A 8 -31.04 28.72 -16.86
N LEU A 9 -30.38 29.84 -17.16
CA LEU A 9 -28.92 29.93 -17.24
C LEU A 9 -28.23 30.10 -15.88
N ILE A 10 -28.98 30.29 -14.79
CA ILE A 10 -28.43 30.31 -13.43
C ILE A 10 -28.32 28.88 -12.85
N CYS A 11 -28.97 27.88 -13.45
CA CYS A 11 -28.80 26.46 -13.10
C CYS A 11 -27.70 25.74 -13.89
N LEU A 12 -27.04 26.41 -14.84
CA LEU A 12 -25.96 25.85 -15.66
C LEU A 12 -24.66 26.66 -15.47
N GLY A 13 -24.38 27.02 -14.22
CA GLY A 13 -23.22 27.83 -13.83
C GLY A 13 -22.51 27.33 -12.57
N LEU A 14 -22.72 26.06 -12.20
CA LEU A 14 -21.98 25.40 -11.12
C LEU A 14 -21.74 23.92 -11.45
N ALA A 15 -21.15 23.66 -12.62
CA ALA A 15 -20.71 22.34 -13.03
C ALA A 15 -19.24 22.44 -13.49
N ALA A 16 -18.32 22.65 -12.55
CA ALA A 16 -16.90 22.37 -12.71
C ALA A 16 -16.15 22.59 -11.38
N ALA A 17 -16.39 21.70 -10.42
CA ALA A 17 -15.39 21.34 -9.43
C ALA A 17 -15.72 19.96 -8.88
N SER A 18 -15.82 18.97 -9.78
CA SER A 18 -15.26 17.67 -9.41
C SER A 18 -13.74 17.88 -9.36
N CYS A 19 -13.26 18.59 -8.34
CA CYS A 19 -11.94 18.30 -7.82
C CYS A 19 -12.05 16.82 -7.51
N CYS A 20 -11.39 15.99 -8.30
CA CYS A 20 -11.21 14.59 -8.01
C CYS A 20 -10.91 14.54 -6.51
N LEU A 21 -11.88 14.12 -5.71
CA LEU A 21 -11.71 14.03 -4.27
C LEU A 21 -10.88 12.75 -4.08
N ALA A 22 -9.64 12.80 -4.55
CA ALA A 22 -8.59 11.94 -4.08
C ALA A 22 -8.58 12.22 -2.58
N ASP A 23 -9.01 11.23 -1.81
CA ASP A 23 -9.05 11.29 -0.36
C ASP A 23 -7.61 11.56 0.10
N GLN A 24 -7.27 12.83 0.29
CA GLN A 24 -5.93 13.25 0.66
C GLN A 24 -5.80 13.17 2.17
N PHE A 25 -4.63 12.76 2.64
CA PHE A 25 -4.40 12.68 4.08
C PHE A 25 -4.37 14.08 4.68
N LYS A 26 -5.00 14.24 5.85
CA LYS A 26 -5.15 15.54 6.54
C LYS A 26 -3.82 16.20 6.89
N ASP A 27 -2.76 15.41 7.02
CA ASP A 27 -1.42 15.80 7.40
C ASP A 27 -0.43 15.82 6.22
N VAL A 28 -0.92 15.73 4.98
CA VAL A 28 -0.10 15.83 3.76
C VAL A 28 -0.68 16.94 2.86
N PRO A 29 -0.21 18.19 3.03
CA PRO A 29 -0.60 19.30 2.18
C PRO A 29 -0.25 19.08 0.70
N ASP A 30 -1.01 19.67 -0.22
CA ASP A 30 -0.78 19.59 -1.67
C ASP A 30 0.60 20.09 -2.10
N ASP A 31 1.15 21.09 -1.40
CA ASP A 31 2.46 21.68 -1.68
C ASP A 31 3.62 20.93 -0.98
N HIS A 32 3.32 19.85 -0.27
CA HIS A 32 4.35 19.03 0.36
C HIS A 32 5.13 18.24 -0.70
N TRP A 33 6.46 18.21 -0.59
CA TRP A 33 7.33 17.51 -1.54
C TRP A 33 6.96 16.03 -1.74
N ALA A 34 6.38 15.40 -0.70
CA ALA A 34 5.97 14.01 -0.72
C ALA A 34 4.55 13.77 -1.26
N ALA A 35 3.77 14.82 -1.51
CA ALA A 35 2.33 14.70 -1.78
C ALA A 35 2.02 13.76 -2.95
N GLU A 36 2.74 13.90 -4.06
CA GLU A 36 2.58 13.04 -5.24
C GLU A 36 2.93 11.58 -4.95
N TYR A 37 4.02 11.33 -4.21
CA TYR A 37 4.46 9.99 -3.85
C TYR A 37 3.48 9.30 -2.90
N VAL A 38 2.99 10.03 -1.89
CA VAL A 38 1.99 9.55 -0.94
C VAL A 38 0.68 9.22 -1.66
N SER A 39 0.26 10.08 -2.58
CA SER A 39 -0.92 9.83 -3.43
C SER A 39 -0.76 8.55 -4.27
N ALA A 40 0.41 8.32 -4.85
CA ALA A 40 0.69 7.12 -5.64
C ALA A 40 0.66 5.82 -4.82
N VAL A 41 1.25 5.81 -3.62
CA VAL A 41 1.23 4.63 -2.75
C VAL A 41 -0.16 4.37 -2.16
N LYS A 42 -0.98 5.42 -1.99
CA LYS A 42 -2.41 5.29 -1.63
C LYS A 42 -3.22 4.72 -2.78
N ALA A 43 -3.08 5.27 -3.98
CA ALA A 43 -3.81 4.83 -5.17
C ALA A 43 -3.50 3.38 -5.56
N SER A 44 -2.28 2.90 -5.32
CA SER A 44 -1.90 1.50 -5.54
C SER A 44 -2.39 0.54 -4.43
N GLY A 45 -2.88 1.07 -3.31
CA GLY A 45 -3.26 0.31 -2.12
C GLY A 45 -2.07 -0.17 -1.29
N VAL A 46 -0.85 0.28 -1.59
CA VAL A 46 0.36 -0.09 -0.85
C VAL A 46 0.33 0.47 0.57
N MET A 47 -0.08 1.74 0.71
CA MET A 47 -0.23 2.43 2.00
C MET A 47 -1.55 3.20 2.05
N ASN A 48 -2.47 2.77 2.93
CA ASN A 48 -3.81 3.37 3.04
C ASN A 48 -3.93 4.45 4.13
N GLY A 49 -2.86 4.66 4.92
CA GLY A 49 -2.86 5.54 6.09
C GLY A 49 -3.67 5.00 7.27
N TYR A 50 -3.98 5.88 8.20
CA TYR A 50 -4.63 5.54 9.46
C TYR A 50 -6.14 5.83 9.43
N PRO A 51 -6.94 5.17 10.30
CA PRO A 51 -8.39 5.40 10.36
C PRO A 51 -8.82 6.84 10.66
N ASP A 52 -7.93 7.65 11.24
CA ASP A 52 -8.15 9.08 11.49
C ASP A 52 -7.99 9.96 10.23
N GLY A 53 -7.60 9.37 9.10
CA GLY A 53 -7.39 10.05 7.82
C GLY A 53 -6.01 10.69 7.70
N THR A 54 -5.02 10.25 8.49
CA THR A 54 -3.63 10.73 8.42
C THR A 54 -2.70 9.71 7.75
N PHE A 55 -1.56 10.17 7.26
CA PHE A 55 -0.46 9.35 6.73
C PHE A 55 0.65 9.12 7.77
N LYS A 56 0.86 10.10 8.65
CA LYS A 56 1.92 10.18 9.67
C LYS A 56 3.34 10.04 9.10
N GLY A 57 3.61 10.71 7.98
CA GLY A 57 4.87 10.62 7.25
C GLY A 57 6.12 11.04 8.03
N GLU A 58 5.95 11.86 9.08
CA GLU A 58 7.04 12.29 9.97
C GLU A 58 7.32 11.31 11.11
N GLN A 59 6.48 10.28 11.27
CA GLN A 59 6.67 9.26 12.29
C GLN A 59 7.51 8.09 11.76
N PRO A 60 8.40 7.52 12.58
CA PRO A 60 9.09 6.29 12.21
C PRO A 60 8.08 5.17 11.96
N VAL A 61 8.32 4.40 10.90
CA VAL A 61 7.51 3.23 10.55
C VAL A 61 7.87 2.07 11.48
N THR A 62 6.86 1.40 12.02
CA THR A 62 7.06 0.17 12.81
C THR A 62 7.33 -1.03 11.92
N ARG A 63 7.96 -2.07 12.48
CA ARG A 63 8.23 -3.32 11.74
C ARG A 63 6.95 -3.96 11.22
N TYR A 64 5.85 -3.86 11.97
CA TYR A 64 4.55 -4.34 11.52
C TYR A 64 4.02 -3.56 10.30
N GLU A 65 4.07 -2.23 10.36
CA GLU A 65 3.60 -1.37 9.26
C GLU A 65 4.43 -1.58 7.99
N LEU A 66 5.75 -1.76 8.12
CA LEU A 66 6.59 -2.12 6.99
C LEU A 66 6.20 -3.49 6.42
N ALA A 67 5.98 -4.50 7.25
CA ALA A 67 5.56 -5.82 6.79
C ALA A 67 4.23 -5.74 6.02
N ALA A 68 3.26 -4.99 6.52
CA ALA A 68 1.99 -4.75 5.83
C ALA A 68 2.19 -4.05 4.47
N ALA A 69 3.00 -3.00 4.43
CA ALA A 69 3.30 -2.28 3.19
C ALA A 69 3.99 -3.18 2.14
N LEU A 70 4.93 -4.05 2.57
CA LEU A 70 5.61 -4.99 1.68
C LEU A 70 4.66 -6.04 1.10
N VAL A 71 3.72 -6.57 1.88
CA VAL A 71 2.70 -7.50 1.37
C VAL A 71 1.81 -6.82 0.34
N ASN A 72 1.28 -5.64 0.67
CA ASN A 72 0.44 -4.89 -0.28
C ASN A 72 1.21 -4.52 -1.57
N MET A 73 2.51 -4.22 -1.45
CA MET A 73 3.38 -3.96 -2.59
C MET A 73 3.56 -5.21 -3.46
N ILE A 74 3.81 -6.38 -2.86
CA ILE A 74 3.92 -7.64 -3.59
C ILE A 74 2.59 -7.92 -4.33
N ASP A 75 1.45 -7.81 -3.64
CA ASP A 75 0.13 -7.99 -4.25
C ASP A 75 -0.14 -6.98 -5.38
N CYS A 76 0.31 -5.73 -5.22
CA CYS A 76 0.24 -4.71 -6.27
C CYS A 76 1.07 -5.08 -7.50
N ILE A 77 2.29 -5.57 -7.28
CA ILE A 77 3.19 -5.99 -8.36
C ILE A 77 2.61 -7.22 -9.07
N GLU A 78 2.16 -8.23 -8.33
CA GLU A 78 1.57 -9.46 -8.90
C GLU A 78 0.33 -9.16 -9.75
N ARG A 79 -0.54 -8.24 -9.29
CA ARG A 79 -1.68 -7.74 -10.09
C ARG A 79 -1.23 -7.06 -11.38
N GLY A 80 -0.14 -6.30 -11.35
CA GLY A 80 0.45 -5.66 -12.54
C GLY A 80 1.14 -6.64 -13.50
N LEU A 81 1.65 -7.76 -12.99
CA LEU A 81 2.37 -8.78 -13.77
C LEU A 81 1.45 -9.83 -14.42
N LYS A 82 0.22 -10.03 -13.91
CA LYS A 82 -0.78 -10.92 -14.50
C LYS A 82 -2.00 -10.12 -14.96
N PRO A 83 -2.07 -9.69 -16.23
CA PRO A 83 -3.28 -9.06 -16.76
C PRO A 83 -4.28 -10.16 -17.10
N GLU A 84 -4.85 -10.83 -16.09
CA GLU A 84 -6.05 -11.64 -16.29
C GLU A 84 -7.20 -10.99 -15.55
N ILE A 85 -8.11 -10.42 -16.34
CA ILE A 85 -9.32 -9.74 -15.87
C ILE A 85 -10.19 -10.76 -15.14
N LYS A 86 -10.37 -10.54 -13.83
CA LYS A 86 -11.68 -10.73 -13.24
C LYS A 86 -11.97 -9.60 -12.28
N THR A 87 -12.95 -8.80 -12.69
CA THR A 87 -13.72 -7.90 -11.84
C THR A 87 -14.31 -8.72 -10.69
N GLU A 88 -13.61 -8.72 -9.57
CA GLU A 88 -14.27 -8.71 -8.27
C GLU A 88 -13.68 -7.50 -7.55
N GLU A 89 -14.50 -6.46 -7.45
CA GLU A 89 -14.35 -5.42 -6.44
C GLU A 89 -14.42 -6.09 -5.07
N THR A 90 -13.36 -6.78 -4.67
CA THR A 90 -13.13 -6.96 -3.25
C THR A 90 -12.59 -5.62 -2.80
N SER A 91 -13.49 -4.81 -2.26
CA SER A 91 -13.18 -3.89 -1.17
C SER A 91 -12.54 -4.71 -0.05
N VAL A 92 -11.29 -5.15 -0.25
CA VAL A 92 -10.42 -5.48 0.86
C VAL A 92 -9.97 -4.12 1.32
N GLN A 93 -10.69 -3.61 2.31
CA GLN A 93 -10.06 -2.69 3.24
C GLN A 93 -8.79 -3.39 3.68
N ALA A 94 -7.65 -3.03 3.06
CA ALA A 94 -6.37 -3.57 3.48
C ALA A 94 -6.30 -3.33 4.98
N PRO A 95 -5.84 -4.32 5.76
CA PRO A 95 -5.88 -4.23 7.22
C PRO A 95 -5.35 -2.86 7.60
N SER A 96 -6.25 -2.00 8.08
CA SER A 96 -5.84 -0.70 8.62
C SER A 96 -4.75 -1.01 9.63
N PRO A 97 -3.61 -0.29 9.64
CA PRO A 97 -2.60 -0.51 10.66
C PRO A 97 -3.34 -0.56 12.01
N PRO A 98 -3.39 -1.73 12.68
CA PRO A 98 -4.14 -1.83 13.91
C PRO A 98 -3.54 -0.79 14.84
N ALA A 99 -4.39 0.02 15.47
CA ALA A 99 -3.95 0.87 16.56
C ALA A 99 -3.16 -0.03 17.52
N ILE A 100 -1.86 0.22 17.67
CA ILE A 100 -0.98 -0.62 18.47
C ILE A 100 -1.46 -0.51 19.92
N SER A 101 -2.25 -1.49 20.36
CA SER A 101 -2.56 -1.76 21.76
C SER A 101 -2.47 -3.26 21.96
N ASP A 102 -1.54 -3.62 22.84
CA ASP A 102 -1.46 -4.88 23.59
C ASP A 102 -0.90 -6.12 22.87
N ASN A 103 0.44 -6.17 22.90
CA ASN A 103 1.23 -7.34 23.29
C ASN A 103 0.96 -8.66 22.56
N ASN A 104 1.76 -8.86 21.50
CA ASN A 104 2.33 -10.16 21.14
C ASN A 104 1.32 -11.16 20.56
N LYS A 105 1.12 -11.15 19.22
CA LYS A 105 1.16 -12.36 18.35
C LYS A 105 0.48 -12.15 16.97
N PRO A 106 1.18 -12.44 15.86
CA PRO A 106 0.56 -12.75 14.58
C PRO A 106 -0.06 -14.16 14.65
N ALA A 107 -1.38 -14.27 14.79
CA ALA A 107 -2.07 -15.56 14.94
C ALA A 107 -2.96 -15.94 13.73
N ASP A 108 -3.11 -15.07 12.74
CA ASP A 108 -3.92 -15.31 11.54
C ASP A 108 -3.03 -15.53 10.31
N LYS A 109 -3.45 -16.40 9.38
CA LYS A 109 -2.75 -16.66 8.10
C LYS A 109 -2.72 -15.43 7.19
N SER A 110 -3.63 -14.49 7.41
CA SER A 110 -3.68 -13.18 6.75
C SER A 110 -2.65 -12.18 7.29
N ASP A 111 -1.92 -12.54 8.35
CA ASP A 111 -0.94 -11.66 8.98
C ASP A 111 0.25 -11.37 8.04
N PRO A 112 0.66 -10.09 7.87
CA PRO A 112 1.71 -9.73 6.94
C PRO A 112 3.05 -10.42 7.16
N ALA A 113 3.47 -10.59 8.42
CA ALA A 113 4.73 -11.27 8.73
C ALA A 113 4.66 -12.76 8.39
N THR A 114 3.49 -13.38 8.59
CA THR A 114 3.24 -14.76 8.21
C THR A 114 3.28 -14.94 6.69
N ILE A 115 2.66 -14.03 5.93
CA ILE A 115 2.66 -14.06 4.46
C ILE A 115 4.09 -13.92 3.91
N LEU A 116 4.85 -12.93 4.39
CA LEU A 116 6.23 -12.70 3.96
C LEU A 116 7.15 -13.89 4.25
N LYS A 117 6.96 -14.53 5.40
CA LYS A 117 7.69 -15.74 5.77
C LYS A 117 7.31 -16.92 4.88
N GLN A 118 6.03 -17.16 4.65
CA GLN A 118 5.53 -18.28 3.84
C GLN A 118 5.92 -18.14 2.37
N GLY A 119 5.87 -16.92 1.81
CA GLY A 119 6.29 -16.64 0.44
C GLY A 119 7.82 -16.72 0.23
N GLY A 120 8.59 -16.82 1.32
CA GLY A 120 10.05 -16.82 1.27
C GLY A 120 10.63 -15.45 0.90
N PHE A 121 9.88 -14.37 1.16
CA PHE A 121 10.32 -13.00 0.87
C PHE A 121 11.24 -12.45 1.95
N ILE A 122 11.03 -12.84 3.21
CA ILE A 122 11.81 -12.39 4.37
C ILE A 122 12.23 -13.60 5.21
N ALA A 123 13.48 -13.60 5.68
CA ALA A 123 14.04 -14.68 6.49
C ALA A 123 13.39 -14.75 7.88
N ALA A 124 13.22 -15.96 8.42
CA ALA A 124 12.52 -16.18 9.70
C ALA A 124 13.25 -15.60 10.92
N ASP A 125 14.56 -15.40 10.81
CA ASP A 125 15.43 -14.80 11.82
C ASP A 125 15.51 -13.27 11.70
N SER A 126 15.01 -12.69 10.61
CA SER A 126 14.97 -11.25 10.35
C SER A 126 14.37 -10.50 11.54
N PRO A 127 14.90 -9.31 11.87
CA PRO A 127 14.30 -8.44 12.86
C PRO A 127 12.84 -8.08 12.54
N LEU A 128 12.44 -8.05 11.26
CA LEU A 128 11.05 -7.81 10.86
C LEU A 128 10.06 -8.89 11.34
N MET A 129 10.57 -10.07 11.71
CA MET A 129 9.75 -11.17 12.21
C MET A 129 9.62 -11.16 13.74
N LYS A 130 10.16 -10.14 14.42
CA LYS A 130 10.23 -10.01 15.89
C LYS A 130 9.99 -8.56 16.30
N ASP A 131 9.55 -8.36 17.53
CA ASP A 131 9.33 -7.03 18.14
C ASP A 131 8.59 -6.06 17.20
N PHE A 132 7.40 -6.46 16.76
CA PHE A 132 6.60 -5.76 15.74
C PHE A 132 6.28 -4.30 16.07
N ASP A 133 6.33 -3.93 17.36
CA ASP A 133 6.16 -2.59 17.91
C ASP A 133 7.39 -1.68 17.71
N LYS A 134 8.55 -2.24 17.36
CA LYS A 134 9.78 -1.47 17.19
C LYS A 134 9.80 -0.77 15.85
N ASN A 135 10.45 0.39 15.83
CA ASN A 135 10.70 1.16 14.62
C ASN A 135 11.74 0.44 13.76
N VAL A 136 11.57 0.54 12.44
CA VAL A 136 12.50 -0.03 11.47
C VAL A 136 13.72 0.88 11.32
N SER A 137 14.91 0.29 11.40
CA SER A 137 16.17 0.96 11.05
C SER A 137 16.40 0.99 9.54
N SER A 138 17.21 1.93 9.05
CA SER A 138 17.54 2.02 7.62
C SER A 138 18.20 0.74 7.08
N THR A 139 18.99 0.04 7.91
CA THR A 139 19.59 -1.24 7.56
C THR A 139 18.55 -2.34 7.41
N GLU A 140 17.63 -2.48 8.37
CA GLU A 140 16.53 -3.46 8.29
C GLU A 140 15.64 -3.20 7.07
N LEU A 141 15.33 -1.93 6.78
CA LEU A 141 14.59 -1.54 5.58
C LEU A 141 15.32 -1.97 4.30
N ALA A 142 16.63 -1.69 4.22
CA ALA A 142 17.44 -2.04 3.05
C ALA A 142 17.52 -3.56 2.86
N GLU A 143 17.72 -4.32 3.94
CA GLU A 143 17.73 -5.78 3.93
C GLU A 143 16.39 -6.35 3.46
N ALA A 144 15.28 -5.82 3.98
CA ALA A 144 13.95 -6.25 3.61
C ALA A 144 13.65 -6.01 2.14
N LEU A 145 13.93 -4.80 1.64
CA LEU A 145 13.73 -4.45 0.23
C LEU A 145 14.63 -5.28 -0.69
N SER A 146 15.89 -5.50 -0.31
CA SER A 146 16.83 -6.35 -1.05
C SER A 146 16.32 -7.79 -1.14
N SER A 147 15.86 -8.35 -0.01
CA SER A 147 15.32 -9.70 0.06
C SER A 147 14.06 -9.88 -0.79
N VAL A 148 13.13 -8.93 -0.70
CA VAL A 148 11.89 -8.94 -1.51
C VAL A 148 12.23 -8.83 -2.99
N THR A 149 13.11 -7.89 -3.37
CA THR A 149 13.51 -7.69 -4.77
C THR A 149 14.18 -8.95 -5.33
N LYS A 150 15.11 -9.54 -4.58
CA LYS A 150 15.77 -10.80 -4.97
C LYS A 150 14.74 -11.90 -5.21
N ARG A 151 13.78 -12.07 -4.29
CA ARG A 151 12.74 -13.09 -4.40
C ARG A 151 11.83 -12.88 -5.61
N LEU A 152 11.41 -11.65 -5.87
CA LEU A 152 10.60 -11.31 -7.05
C LEU A 152 11.33 -11.64 -8.36
N ILE A 153 12.63 -11.38 -8.42
CA ILE A 153 13.48 -11.73 -9.56
C ILE A 153 13.57 -13.24 -9.72
N GLU A 154 13.82 -14.00 -8.64
CA GLU A 154 13.88 -15.46 -8.67
C GLU A 154 12.58 -16.10 -9.16
N ILE A 155 11.42 -15.55 -8.77
CA ILE A 155 10.11 -16.06 -9.20
C ILE A 155 9.88 -15.82 -10.69
N ASN A 156 10.44 -14.73 -11.25
CA ASN A 156 10.15 -14.31 -12.62
C ASN A 156 11.23 -14.67 -13.66
N ILE A 157 12.43 -15.12 -13.25
CA ILE A 157 13.43 -15.64 -14.17
C ILE A 157 13.15 -17.13 -14.45
N PRO A 158 12.82 -17.51 -15.69
CA PRO A 158 12.67 -18.92 -16.04
C PRO A 158 14.01 -19.65 -15.85
N ALA A 159 13.98 -20.85 -15.26
CA ALA A 159 15.15 -21.69 -15.16
C ALA A 159 15.82 -21.85 -16.56
N PRO A 160 17.15 -21.82 -16.66
CA PRO A 160 17.83 -22.10 -17.92
C PRO A 160 17.30 -23.43 -18.46
N LYS A 161 16.90 -23.47 -19.73
CA LYS A 161 16.56 -24.73 -20.38
C LYS A 161 17.82 -25.60 -20.36
N GLU A 162 17.89 -26.55 -19.44
CA GLU A 162 18.90 -27.60 -19.46
C GLU A 162 18.83 -28.25 -20.85
N HIS A 163 19.91 -28.12 -21.61
CA HIS A 163 20.09 -28.92 -22.81
C HIS A 163 20.18 -30.37 -22.33
N GLN A 164 19.07 -31.10 -22.45
CA GLN A 164 19.11 -32.55 -22.31
C GLN A 164 20.05 -33.08 -23.41
N PRO A 165 21.08 -33.87 -23.06
CA PRO A 165 22.04 -34.39 -24.01
C PRO A 165 21.42 -35.34 -25.03
#